data_AF-A0A4C1Y4E9-F1
#
_entry.id   AF-A0A4C1Y4E9-F1
#
_cell.length_a   1.000
_cell.length_b   1.000
_cell.length_c   1.000
_cell.angle_alpha   90.00
_cell.angle_beta   90.00
_cell.angle_gamma   90.00
#
_symmetry.space_group_name_H-M   'P 1'
#
loop_
_entity.id
_entity.type
_entity.pdbx_description
1 polymer ?
#
loop_
_entity_poly.entity_id
_entity_poly.type
_entity_poly.pdbx_seq_one_letter_code
_entity_poly.pdbx_strand_id
1 'polypeptide(L)'
;MWYMTLSLCLAAALAGADSGAAPFITPCQSSDNACIVASAQAAVEPIAAGIPALGIQPLDPMHIDKIVGNQGGLELQFLDTIVTGLKGCKIENIK
;
A
#
# COMPACT_ATOMS: atom_id res chain seq x y z
N MET A 1 -42.51 20.26 -7.45
CA MET A 1 -42.03 19.68 -6.18
C MET A 1 -41.17 18.42 -6.34
N TRP A 2 -41.44 17.54 -7.33
CA TRP A 2 -40.70 16.27 -7.51
C TRP A 2 -39.32 16.41 -8.18
N TYR A 3 -39.15 17.39 -9.08
CA TYR A 3 -37.87 17.60 -9.78
C TYR A 3 -36.74 18.09 -8.85
N MET A 4 -37.07 18.84 -7.79
CA MET A 4 -36.08 19.40 -6.88
C MET A 4 -35.51 18.34 -5.93
N THR A 5 -36.32 17.36 -5.51
CA THR A 5 -35.85 16.18 -4.77
C THR A 5 -35.07 15.21 -5.67
N LEU A 6 -35.46 15.05 -6.94
CA LEU A 6 -34.73 14.21 -7.89
C LEU A 6 -33.32 14.77 -8.20
N SER A 7 -33.22 16.09 -8.36
CA SER A 7 -31.94 16.79 -8.60
C SER A 7 -31.01 16.74 -7.40
N LEU A 8 -31.55 16.78 -6.17
CA LEU A 8 -30.76 16.70 -4.94
C LEU A 8 -30.17 15.30 -4.72
N CYS A 9 -30.92 14.24 -5.04
CA CYS A 9 -30.42 12.87 -4.97
C CYS A 9 -29.31 12.59 -6.01
N LEU A 10 -29.41 13.18 -7.20
CA LEU A 10 -28.39 13.01 -8.25
C LEU A 10 -27.06 13.68 -7.87
N ALA A 11 -27.10 14.84 -7.20
CA ALA A 11 -25.91 15.51 -6.69
C ALA A 11 -25.26 14.75 -5.52
N ALA A 12 -26.06 14.16 -4.61
CA ALA A 12 -25.56 13.34 -3.51
C ALA A 12 -24.91 12.02 -3.99
N ALA A 13 -25.38 11.45 -5.10
CA ALA A 13 -24.77 10.26 -5.69
C ALA A 13 -23.40 10.54 -6.34
N LEU A 14 -23.12 11.80 -6.72
CA LEU A 14 -21.84 12.21 -7.33
C LEU A 14 -20.81 12.68 -6.28
N ALA A 15 -21.25 12.98 -5.05
CA ALA A 15 -20.41 13.45 -3.97
C ALA A 15 -20.29 12.39 -2.87
N GLY A 16 -19.19 11.64 -2.85
CA GLY A 16 -18.76 10.93 -1.65
C GLY A 16 -18.59 9.43 -1.81
N ALA A 17 -17.50 9.03 -2.46
CA ALA A 17 -16.79 7.82 -2.09
C ALA A 17 -15.47 8.23 -1.40
N ASP A 18 -15.58 8.85 -0.22
CA ASP A 18 -14.41 9.12 0.63
C ASP A 18 -13.90 7.79 1.19
N SER A 19 -12.89 7.25 0.54
CA SER A 19 -12.18 6.04 0.94
C SER A 19 -11.22 6.36 2.10
N GLY A 20 -11.78 6.75 3.26
CA GLY A 20 -11.04 7.38 4.38
C GLY A 20 -9.96 6.54 5.07
N ALA A 21 -9.73 5.30 4.62
CA ALA A 21 -8.73 4.41 5.18
C ALA A 21 -7.32 4.59 4.57
N ALA A 22 -7.23 4.97 3.29
CA ALA A 22 -5.97 4.98 2.54
C ALA A 22 -5.92 6.14 1.53
N PRO A 23 -5.76 7.40 2.00
CA PRO A 23 -5.78 8.58 1.14
C PRO A 23 -4.58 8.66 0.17
N PHE A 24 -3.57 7.82 0.37
CA PHE A 24 -2.39 7.70 -0.49
C PHE A 24 -2.62 6.77 -1.71
N ILE A 25 -3.76 6.07 -1.78
CA ILE A 25 -4.12 5.23 -2.91
C ILE A 25 -4.97 6.03 -3.89
N THR A 26 -4.41 6.30 -5.07
CA THR A 26 -5.14 6.89 -6.19
C THR A 26 -5.95 5.80 -6.91
N PRO A 27 -7.27 5.96 -7.10
CA PRO A 27 -8.07 5.05 -7.91
C PRO A 27 -7.60 5.05 -9.37
N CYS A 28 -7.44 3.86 -9.95
CA CYS A 28 -6.96 3.67 -11.30
C CYS A 28 -7.91 2.75 -12.10
N GLN A 29 -7.93 2.93 -13.43
CA GLN A 29 -8.51 1.92 -14.31
C GLN A 29 -7.61 0.68 -14.31
N SER A 30 -8.21 -0.52 -14.34
CA SER A 30 -7.44 -1.78 -14.30
C SER A 30 -6.46 -1.96 -15.46
N SER A 31 -6.71 -1.31 -16.60
CA SER A 31 -5.82 -1.30 -17.77
C SER A 31 -4.75 -0.21 -17.75
N ASP A 32 -4.81 0.73 -16.81
CA ASP A 32 -3.87 1.85 -16.72
C ASP A 32 -2.70 1.52 -15.78
N ASN A 33 -1.73 0.79 -16.33
CA ASN A 33 -0.54 0.39 -15.56
C ASN A 33 0.27 1.60 -15.06
N ALA A 34 0.30 2.70 -15.81
CA ALA A 34 1.03 3.90 -15.39
C ALA A 34 0.41 4.51 -14.13
N CYS A 35 -0.92 4.60 -14.08
CA CYS A 35 -1.64 5.00 -12.88
C CYS A 35 -1.38 4.05 -11.72
N ILE A 36 -1.48 2.73 -11.95
CA ILE A 36 -1.29 1.72 -10.90
C ILE A 36 0.11 1.80 -10.31
N VAL A 37 1.15 1.92 -11.14
CA VAL A 37 2.55 2.08 -10.70
C VAL A 37 2.73 3.37 -9.90
N ALA A 38 2.17 4.49 -10.35
CA ALA A 38 2.28 5.76 -9.63
C ALA A 38 1.55 5.72 -8.27
N SER A 39 0.36 5.12 -8.23
CA SER A 39 -0.44 4.92 -7.01
C SER A 39 0.30 4.00 -6.01
N ALA A 40 0.86 2.89 -6.51
CA ALA A 40 1.66 1.99 -5.70
C ALA A 40 2.93 2.66 -5.16
N GLN A 41 3.61 3.47 -5.98
CA GLN A 41 4.80 4.21 -5.55
C GLN A 41 4.48 5.20 -4.42
N ALA A 42 3.34 5.90 -4.49
CA ALA A 42 2.88 6.80 -3.44
C ALA A 42 2.53 6.05 -2.14
N ALA A 43 2.17 4.78 -2.24
CA ALA A 43 1.87 3.93 -1.10
C ALA A 43 3.10 3.37 -0.38
N VAL A 44 4.30 3.41 -0.98
CA VAL A 44 5.52 2.77 -0.45
C VAL A 44 5.86 3.32 0.94
N GLU A 45 5.99 4.63 1.09
CA GLU A 45 6.36 5.25 2.37
C GLU A 45 5.33 5.00 3.50
N PRO A 46 4.02 5.28 3.32
CA PRO A 46 3.05 5.06 4.39
C PRO A 46 2.89 3.59 4.76
N ILE A 47 3.00 2.66 3.80
CA ILE A 47 2.97 1.22 4.09
C ILE A 47 4.26 0.80 4.82
N ALA A 48 5.42 1.28 4.40
CA ALA A 48 6.69 0.95 5.03
C ALA A 48 6.78 1.46 6.48
N ALA A 49 6.19 2.62 6.77
CA ALA A 49 6.06 3.15 8.12
C ALA A 49 5.08 2.34 9.01
N GLY A 50 4.18 1.57 8.40
CA GLY A 50 3.12 0.85 9.07
C GLY A 50 1.86 1.70 9.26
N ILE A 51 0.70 1.04 9.26
CA ILE A 51 -0.61 1.65 9.43
C ILE A 51 -1.40 0.78 10.43
N PRO A 52 -1.26 1.02 11.75
CA PRO A 52 -1.90 0.19 12.77
C PRO A 52 -3.43 0.12 12.64
N ALA A 53 -4.06 1.21 12.18
CA ALA A 53 -5.50 1.25 11.94
C ALA A 53 -5.99 0.25 10.87
N LEU A 54 -5.10 -0.19 9.98
CA LEU A 54 -5.35 -1.20 8.95
C LEU A 54 -4.67 -2.55 9.25
N GLY A 55 -4.06 -2.71 10.44
CA GLY A 55 -3.30 -3.89 10.80
C GLY A 55 -1.96 -4.05 10.07
N ILE A 56 -1.46 -2.97 9.44
CA ILE A 56 -0.18 -2.98 8.74
C ILE A 56 0.92 -2.66 9.75
N GLN A 57 1.85 -3.61 9.95
CA GLN A 57 3.02 -3.41 10.79
C GLN A 57 4.12 -2.65 10.03
N PRO A 58 5.05 -1.96 10.73
CA PRO A 58 6.20 -1.34 10.09
C PRO A 58 7.02 -2.36 9.30
N LEU A 59 7.38 -2.00 8.07
CA LEU A 59 8.27 -2.79 7.20
C LEU A 59 9.66 -2.18 7.09
N ASP A 60 9.89 -0.95 7.57
CA ASP A 60 11.21 -0.31 7.57
C ASP A 60 11.39 0.62 8.78
N PRO A 61 12.13 0.21 9.83
CA PRO A 61 12.88 -1.04 9.95
C PRO A 61 11.97 -2.26 10.17
N MET A 62 12.26 -3.37 9.49
CA MET A 62 11.62 -4.67 9.71
C MET A 62 12.50 -5.56 10.59
N HIS A 63 11.92 -6.08 11.67
CA HIS A 63 12.58 -7.03 12.56
C HIS A 63 12.23 -8.47 12.16
N ILE A 64 13.24 -9.31 12.04
CA ILE A 64 13.11 -10.74 11.75
C ILE A 64 13.95 -11.52 12.77
N ASP A 65 13.28 -12.29 13.63
CA ASP A 65 13.93 -13.00 14.73
C ASP A 65 14.92 -14.06 14.26
N LYS A 66 14.62 -14.75 13.15
CA LYS A 66 15.44 -15.83 12.63
C LYS A 66 15.31 -16.01 11.12
N ILE A 67 16.44 -16.02 10.44
CA ILE A 67 16.58 -16.40 9.03
C ILE A 67 17.52 -17.60 8.95
N VAL A 68 17.10 -18.66 8.26
CA VAL A 68 17.89 -19.88 8.06
C VAL A 68 18.18 -20.05 6.58
N GLY A 69 19.46 -20.18 6.23
CA GLY A 69 19.91 -20.51 4.88
C GLY A 69 20.69 -21.82 4.86
N ASN A 70 20.36 -22.72 3.94
CA ASN A 70 21.09 -23.97 3.74
C ASN A 70 21.38 -24.14 2.25
N GLN A 71 22.60 -23.82 1.83
CA GLN A 71 23.00 -23.83 0.41
C GLN A 71 24.42 -24.36 0.28
N GLY A 72 24.64 -25.32 -0.62
CA GLY A 72 25.99 -25.84 -0.94
C GLY A 72 26.71 -26.54 0.21
N GLY A 73 25.97 -27.12 1.18
CA GLY A 73 26.54 -27.74 2.37
C GLY A 73 26.92 -26.75 3.48
N LEU A 74 26.60 -25.47 3.31
CA LEU A 74 26.76 -24.44 4.34
C LEU A 74 25.42 -24.12 4.99
N GLU A 75 25.35 -24.25 6.31
CA GLU A 75 24.24 -23.78 7.14
C GLU A 75 24.56 -22.41 7.74
N LEU A 76 23.68 -21.44 7.48
CA LEU A 76 23.74 -20.09 8.01
C LEU A 76 22.48 -19.79 8.81
N GLN A 77 22.65 -19.14 9.96
CA GLN A 77 21.56 -18.62 10.77
C GLN A 77 21.84 -17.15 11.07
N PHE A 78 20.90 -16.28 10.70
CA PHE A 78 20.88 -14.89 11.13
C PHE A 78 19.81 -14.75 12.20
N LEU A 79 20.16 -14.16 13.33
CA LEU A 79 19.27 -13.94 14.47
C LEU A 79 19.08 -12.44 14.66
N ASP A 80 17.91 -12.03 15.18
CA ASP A 80 17.60 -10.64 15.53
C ASP A 80 17.93 -9.64 14.41
N THR A 81 17.58 -10.00 13.17
CA THR A 81 17.96 -9.26 11.97
C THR A 81 17.06 -8.05 11.79
N ILE A 82 17.67 -6.90 11.49
CA ILE A 82 16.97 -5.67 11.11
C ILE A 82 17.18 -5.43 9.62
N VAL A 83 16.10 -5.41 8.86
CA VAL A 83 16.09 -5.08 7.44
C VAL A 83 15.64 -3.64 7.27
N THR A 84 16.42 -2.86 6.52
CA THR A 84 16.14 -1.44 6.23
C THR A 84 16.24 -1.14 4.75
N GLY A 85 15.60 -0.06 4.30
CA GLY A 85 15.69 0.46 2.93
C GLY A 85 14.45 0.17 2.08
N LEU A 86 13.48 -0.61 2.58
CA LEU A 86 12.23 -0.90 1.87
C LEU A 86 11.39 0.35 1.61
N LYS A 87 11.46 1.37 2.47
CA LYS A 87 10.77 2.65 2.26
C LYS A 87 11.31 3.44 1.05
N GLY A 88 12.51 3.10 0.57
CA GLY A 88 13.15 3.71 -0.59
C GLY A 88 13.01 2.90 -1.87
N CYS A 89 12.16 1.86 -1.89
CA CYS A 89 12.00 1.03 -3.08
C CYS A 89 11.31 1.81 -4.21
N LYS A 90 11.69 1.47 -5.43
CA LYS A 90 11.10 2.02 -6.65
C LYS A 90 10.25 0.94 -7.33
N ILE A 91 9.00 1.26 -7.59
CA ILE A 91 8.08 0.39 -8.31
C ILE A 91 8.36 0.56 -9.80
N GLU A 92 8.95 -0.47 -10.42
CA GLU A 92 9.28 -0.46 -11.84
C GLU A 92 8.09 -0.91 -12.71
N ASN A 93 7.32 -1.91 -12.25
CA ASN A 93 6.19 -2.45 -13.00
C ASN A 93 5.24 -3.28 -12.12
N ILE A 94 3.96 -3.35 -12.52
CA ILE A 94 2.91 -4.18 -11.94
C ILE A 94 2.20 -4.91 -13.09
N LYS A 95 1.93 -6.21 -12.95
CA LYS A 95 1.30 -7.05 -13.99
C LYS A 95 -0.04 -7.60 -13.52
#